data_AF-W0EDN8-F1
#
_entry.id   AF-W0EDN8-F1
#
_cell.length_a   1.000
_cell.length_b   1.000
_cell.length_c   1.000
_cell.angle_alpha   90.00
_cell.angle_beta   90.00
_cell.angle_gamma   90.00
#
_symmetry.space_group_name_H-M   'P 1'
#
loop_
_entity.id
_entity.type
_entity.pdbx_description
1 polymer ?
#
loop_
_entity_poly.entity_id
_entity_poly.type
_entity_poly.pdbx_seq_one_letter_code
_entity_poly.pdbx_strand_id
1 'polypeptide(L)' 'MTNKNVVPNRLALEKSPYLLQHAYNPVNWYPWNEEAFQKAKTENKPVFLSIGYS' A
#
# COMPACT_ATOMS: atom_id res chain seq x y z
N MET A 1 -16.17 1.00 20.25
CA MET A 1 -15.67 2.27 19.68
C MET A 1 -15.14 1.99 18.29
N THR A 2 -16.00 1.94 17.27
CA THR A 2 -15.56 1.66 15.89
C THR A 2 -15.06 2.96 15.27
N ASN A 3 -13.76 3.09 15.10
CA ASN A 3 -13.17 4.24 14.40
C ASN A 3 -13.54 4.14 12.90
N LYS A 4 -14.74 4.63 12.59
CA LYS A 4 -15.20 4.98 11.24
C LYS A 4 -14.30 6.12 10.76
N ASN A 5 -13.28 5.82 9.95
CA ASN A 5 -12.62 6.70 8.96
C ASN A 5 -11.22 6.19 8.61
N VAL A 6 -11.05 4.89 8.39
CA VAL A 6 -9.78 4.40 7.84
C VAL A 6 -9.89 4.47 6.32
N VAL A 7 -9.25 5.49 5.74
CA VAL A 7 -9.17 5.63 4.28
C VAL A 7 -8.32 4.47 3.75
N PRO A 8 -8.84 3.65 2.82
CA PRO A 8 -8.05 2.58 2.26
C PRO A 8 -6.87 3.14 1.44
N ASN A 9 -5.73 2.45 1.49
CA ASN A 9 -4.63 2.67 0.57
C ASN A 9 -4.88 1.94 -0.77
N ARG A 10 -3.91 1.99 -1.69
CA ARG A 10 -4.05 1.45 -3.05
C ARG A 10 -4.24 -0.05 -3.09
N LEU A 11 -3.84 -0.79 -2.04
CA LEU A 11 -4.00 -2.23 -1.98
C LEU A 11 -5.47 -2.67 -1.95
N ALA A 12 -6.42 -1.77 -1.67
CA ALA A 12 -7.86 -2.06 -1.78
C ALA A 12 -8.31 -2.44 -3.20
N LEU A 13 -7.50 -2.13 -4.23
CA LEU A 13 -7.78 -2.46 -5.63
C LEU A 13 -7.13 -3.76 -6.10
N GLU A 14 -6.32 -4.40 -5.25
CA GLU A 14 -5.63 -5.65 -5.58
C GLU A 14 -6.56 -6.86 -5.46
N LYS A 15 -6.24 -7.93 -6.18
CA LYS A 15 -6.99 -9.20 -6.11
C LYS A 15 -6.48 -10.14 -5.02
N SER A 16 -5.24 -9.96 -4.57
CA SER A 16 -4.60 -10.84 -3.59
C SER A 16 -5.24 -10.68 -2.21
N PRO A 17 -5.76 -11.76 -1.59
CA PRO A 17 -6.28 -11.69 -0.22
C PRO A 17 -5.26 -11.18 0.79
N TYR A 18 -3.98 -11.55 0.62
CA TYR A 18 -2.88 -11.08 1.46
C TYR A 18 -2.72 -9.56 1.37
N LEU A 19 -2.75 -8.98 0.17
CA LEU A 19 -2.62 -7.53 -0.01
C LEU A 19 -3.87 -6.79 0.51
N LEU A 20 -5.06 -7.35 0.31
CA LEU A 20 -6.32 -6.77 0.79
C LEU A 20 -6.39 -6.67 2.33
N GLN A 21 -5.77 -7.60 3.06
CA GLN A 21 -5.66 -7.52 4.52
C GLN A 21 -4.89 -6.28 4.99
N HIS A 22 -4.02 -5.71 4.14
CA HIS A 22 -3.23 -4.52 4.43
C HIS A 22 -3.83 -3.22 3.85
N ALA A 23 -4.99 -3.29 3.19
CA ALA A 23 -5.61 -2.16 2.51
C ALA A 23 -6.01 -1.01 3.46
N TYR A 24 -6.27 -1.31 4.72
CA TYR A 24 -6.65 -0.32 5.74
C TYR A 24 -5.53 -0.05 6.76
N ASN A 25 -4.30 -0.50 6.48
CA ASN A 25 -3.17 -0.14 7.31
C ASN A 25 -2.88 1.37 7.18
N PRO A 26 -2.40 2.03 8.26
CA PRO A 26 -2.11 3.47 8.25
C PRO A 26 -0.95 3.84 7.31
N VAL A 27 -0.13 2.85 6.93
CA VAL A 27 0.89 3.02 5.88
C VAL A 27 0.19 3.09 4.53
N ASN A 28 0.49 4.15 3.77
CA ASN A 28 -0.01 4.34 2.41
C ASN A 28 0.73 3.40 1.43
N TRP A 29 0.42 2.11 1.51
CA TRP A 29 1.01 1.09 0.65
C TRP A 29 0.65 1.30 -0.83
N TYR A 30 1.63 0.97 -1.67
CA TYR A 30 1.49 0.83 -3.11
C TYR A 30 1.69 -0.64 -3.47
N PRO A 31 0.96 -1.18 -4.46
CA PRO A 31 1.37 -2.43 -5.09
C PRO A 31 2.69 -2.24 -5.85
N TRP A 32 3.33 -3.33 -6.24
CA TRP A 32 4.54 -3.28 -7.06
C TRP A 32 4.21 -2.81 -8.48
N ASN A 33 4.39 -1.52 -8.76
CA ASN A 33 4.10 -0.92 -10.06
C ASN A 33 5.01 0.29 -10.36
N GLU A 34 4.97 0.76 -11.61
CA GLU A 34 5.76 1.91 -12.06
C GLU A 34 5.39 3.21 -11.33
N GLU A 35 4.11 3.40 -10.96
CA GLU A 35 3.64 4.59 -10.21
C GLU A 35 4.39 4.75 -8.88
N ALA A 36 4.63 3.65 -8.16
CA ALA A 36 5.35 3.66 -6.90
C ALA A 36 6.79 4.16 -7.07
N PHE A 37 7.49 3.69 -8.11
CA PHE A 37 8.87 4.09 -8.40
C PHE A 37 8.97 5.52 -8.93
N GLN A 38 8.04 5.94 -9.80
CA GLN A 38 8.00 7.32 -10.27
C GLN A 38 7.77 8.29 -9.12
N LYS A 39 6.84 7.97 -8.19
CA LYS A 39 6.63 8.78 -6.99
C LYS A 39 7.88 8.85 -6.11
N ALA A 40 8.54 7.73 -5.86
CA ALA A 40 9.77 7.69 -5.08
C ALA A 40 10.87 8.57 -5.70
N LYS A 41 11.03 8.52 -7.03
CA LYS A 41 11.98 9.36 -7.77
C LYS A 41 11.62 10.84 -7.70
N THR A 42 10.36 11.21 -7.96
CA THR A 42 9.89 12.60 -7.91
C THR A 42 10.01 13.21 -6.52
N GLU A 43 9.73 12.44 -5.47
CA GLU A 43 9.81 12.91 -4.09
C GLU A 43 11.22 12.79 -3.48
N ASN A 44 12.17 12.21 -4.22
CA ASN A 44 13.51 11.88 -3.74
C ASN A 44 13.49 11.10 -2.41
N LYS A 45 12.67 10.04 -2.36
CA LYS A 45 12.52 9.17 -1.20
C LYS A 45 12.90 7.73 -1.55
N PRO A 46 13.54 6.98 -0.65
CA PRO A 46 13.82 5.56 -0.87
C PRO A 46 12.52 4.74 -0.89
N VAL A 47 12.56 3.58 -1.54
CA VAL A 47 11.47 2.60 -1.52
C VAL A 47 11.67 1.63 -0.36
N PHE A 48 10.67 1.52 0.50
CA PHE A 48 10.58 0.45 1.49
C PHE A 48 9.79 -0.72 0.89
N LEU A 49 10.47 -1.83 0.58
CA LEU A 49 9.87 -3.02 0.00
C LEU A 49 9.60 -4.07 1.08
N SER A 50 8.33 -4.47 1.21
CA SER A 50 7.89 -5.56 2.08
C SER A 50 7.31 -6.69 1.23
N ILE A 51 7.87 -7.89 1.35
CA ILE A 51 7.42 -9.09 0.64
C ILE A 51 6.96 -10.10 1.69
N GLY A 52 5.80 -10.70 1.48
CA GLY A 52 5.30 -11.76 2.33
C GLY A 52 4.59 -12.84 1.53
N TYR A 53 4.25 -13.91 2.21
CA TYR A 53 3.55 -15.07 1.68
C TYR A 53 2.44 -15.45 2.69
N SER A 54 1.38 -16.11 2.20
CA SER A 54 0.26 -16.59 3.01
C SER A 54 0.23 -18.10 3.09
#